data_AF-A0A527VNQ4-F1
#
_entry.id   AF-A0A527VNQ4-F1
#
_cell.length_a   1.000
_cell.length_b   1.000
_cell.length_c   1.000
_cell.angle_alpha   90.00
_cell.angle_beta   90.00
_cell.angle_gamma   90.00
#
_symmetry.space_group_name_H-M   'P 1'
#
loop_
_entity.id
_entity.type
_entity.pdbx_description
1 polymer ?
#
loop_
_entity_poly.entity_id
_entity_poly.type
_entity_poly.pdbx_seq_one_letter_code
_entity_poly.pdbx_strand_id
1 'polypeptide(L)'
;QHERIRSAGDRQRVGPERDLTGKSEKLRRIVELMADHLDEPLSAVQLAKSAGLSVRQVERLFLRHLSVTPGRYYMRLRLERARELLRQTNMP
;
A
#
# COMPACT_ATOMS: atom_id res chain seq x y z
N GLN A 1 24.80 6.58 -14.70
CA GLN A 1 23.93 7.16 -15.75
C GLN A 1 22.62 6.37 -15.71
N HIS A 2 21.61 6.94 -15.06
CA HIS A 2 20.34 7.32 -15.67
C HIS A 2 19.58 6.15 -16.31
N GLU A 3 18.63 5.57 -15.58
CA GLU A 3 17.36 5.18 -16.22
C GLU A 3 16.19 5.38 -15.23
N ARG A 4 15.74 6.63 -15.16
CA ARG A 4 14.41 7.00 -14.69
C ARG A 4 13.40 6.46 -15.70
N ILE A 5 12.93 5.23 -15.55
CA ILE A 5 11.74 4.79 -16.30
C ILE A 5 10.84 3.98 -15.37
N ARG A 6 9.81 4.65 -14.87
CA ARG A 6 8.42 4.19 -14.99
C ARG A 6 7.51 5.39 -14.72
N SER A 7 6.87 5.84 -15.79
CA SER A 7 5.98 6.98 -15.88
C SER A 7 4.92 7.00 -14.79
N ALA A 8 4.78 8.16 -14.15
CA ALA A 8 3.80 8.46 -13.09
C ALA A 8 2.37 8.75 -13.61
N GLY A 9 2.02 8.30 -14.83
CA GLY A 9 0.85 8.81 -15.55
C GLY A 9 -0.37 7.89 -15.64
N ASP A 10 -0.21 6.58 -15.56
CA ASP A 10 -1.31 5.65 -15.83
C ASP A 10 -1.23 4.37 -14.99
N ARG A 11 -0.88 4.52 -13.70
CA ARG A 11 -1.07 3.43 -12.75
C ARG A 11 -2.57 3.37 -12.48
N GLN A 12 -3.26 2.61 -13.32
CA GLN A 12 -4.67 2.28 -13.18
C GLN A 12 -4.95 2.05 -11.69
N ARG A 13 -5.80 2.90 -11.10
CA ARG A 13 -6.27 2.78 -9.72
C ARG A 13 -7.16 1.54 -9.59
N VAL A 14 -6.57 0.36 -9.72
CA VAL A 14 -7.26 -0.93 -9.61
C VAL A 14 -6.84 -1.54 -8.28
N GLY A 15 -7.46 -1.06 -7.21
CA GLY A 15 -7.17 -1.53 -5.87
C GLY A 15 -8.21 -1.03 -4.86
N PRO A 16 -8.22 -1.59 -3.64
CA PRO A 16 -9.16 -1.24 -2.56
C PRO A 16 -9.10 0.23 -2.10
N GLU A 17 -8.25 1.05 -2.73
CA GLU A 17 -8.06 2.48 -2.49
C GLU A 17 -9.30 3.32 -2.81
N ARG A 18 -10.12 2.90 -3.79
CA ARG A 18 -11.35 3.62 -4.18
C ARG A 18 -12.36 3.75 -3.03
N ASP A 19 -12.31 2.84 -2.06
CA ASP A 19 -13.24 2.77 -0.92
C ASP A 19 -12.72 3.52 0.33
N LEU A 20 -11.64 4.31 0.19
CA LEU A 20 -11.13 5.18 1.26
C LEU A 20 -11.70 6.60 1.21
N THR A 21 -12.62 6.89 0.27
CA THR A 21 -13.29 8.19 0.14
C THR A 21 -14.04 8.52 1.45
N GLY A 22 -13.62 9.59 2.14
CA GLY A 22 -14.14 9.97 3.47
C GLY A 22 -13.39 9.39 4.68
N LYS A 23 -12.36 8.57 4.46
CA LYS A 23 -11.44 8.10 5.51
C LYS A 23 -10.28 9.08 5.68
N SER A 24 -9.48 8.92 6.74
CA SER A 24 -8.36 9.82 7.04
C SER A 24 -7.38 9.92 5.86
N GLU A 25 -7.05 11.15 5.42
CA GLU A 25 -6.00 11.40 4.40
C GLU A 25 -4.67 10.71 4.75
N LYS A 26 -4.35 10.62 6.05
CA LYS A 26 -3.14 9.93 6.52
C LYS A 26 -3.20 8.43 6.27
N LEU A 27 -4.37 7.81 6.44
CA LEU A 27 -4.55 6.39 6.15
C LEU A 27 -4.40 6.12 4.66
N ARG A 28 -5.03 6.94 3.81
CA ARG A 28 -4.91 6.84 2.35
C ARG A 28 -3.44 6.92 1.94
N ARG A 29 -2.71 7.91 2.45
CA ARG A 29 -1.28 8.08 2.17
C ARG A 29 -0.45 6.86 2.56
N ILE A 30 -0.75 6.22 3.70
CA ILE A 30 -0.02 5.03 4.15
C ILE A 30 -0.33 3.83 3.25
N VAL A 31 -1.60 3.64 2.85
CA VAL A 31 -2.01 2.55 1.95
C VAL A 31 -1.33 2.70 0.59
N GLU A 32 -1.32 3.90 0.01
CA GLU A 32 -0.61 4.18 -1.25
C GLU A 32 0.89 3.85 -1.13
N LEU A 33 1.50 4.28 -0.02
CA LEU A 33 2.91 4.01 0.23
C LEU A 33 3.20 2.50 0.34
N MET A 34 2.31 1.72 0.94
CA MET A 34 2.41 0.27 0.98
C MET A 34 2.28 -0.34 -0.43
N ALA A 35 1.32 0.12 -1.23
CA ALA A 35 1.10 -0.38 -2.59
C ALA A 35 2.28 -0.07 -3.53
N ASP A 36 2.94 1.07 -3.34
CA ASP A 36 4.14 1.46 -4.09
C ASP A 36 5.40 0.64 -3.74
N HIS A 37 5.42 -0.04 -2.59
CA HIS A 37 6.60 -0.74 -2.04
C HIS A 37 6.34 -2.23 -1.76
N LEU A 38 5.56 -2.91 -2.60
CA LEU A 38 5.22 -4.33 -2.39
C LEU A 38 6.41 -5.29 -2.57
N ASP A 39 7.35 -4.93 -3.45
CA ASP A 39 8.56 -5.71 -3.72
C ASP A 39 9.60 -5.56 -2.59
N GLU A 40 9.75 -4.34 -2.07
CA GLU A 40 10.64 -3.99 -0.95
C GLU A 40 9.85 -3.38 0.22
N PRO A 41 9.24 -4.22 1.09
CA PRO A 41 8.28 -3.75 2.07
C PRO A 41 8.92 -2.88 3.16
N LEU A 42 8.33 -1.71 3.34
CA LEU A 42 8.67 -0.78 4.41
C LEU A 42 8.27 -1.32 5.79
N SER A 43 9.12 -1.11 6.79
CA SER A 43 8.78 -1.37 8.19
C SER A 43 7.67 -0.44 8.70
N ALA A 44 6.98 -0.85 9.77
CA ALA A 44 5.97 -0.03 10.42
C ALA A 44 6.50 1.35 10.86
N VAL A 45 7.78 1.42 11.27
CA VAL A 45 8.45 2.66 11.65
C VAL A 45 8.64 3.59 10.45
N GLN A 46 9.05 3.05 9.30
CA GLN A 46 9.22 3.83 8.06
C GLN A 46 7.90 4.36 7.53
N LEU A 47 6.85 3.54 7.56
CA LEU A 47 5.49 3.94 7.18
C LEU A 47 4.98 5.09 8.07
N ALA A 48 5.16 4.95 9.39
CA ALA A 48 4.75 5.96 10.36
C ALA A 48 5.51 7.28 10.15
N LYS A 49 6.84 7.21 9.99
CA LYS A 49 7.70 8.38 9.72
C LYS A 49 7.29 9.11 8.44
N SER A 50 7.01 8.37 7.37
CA SER A 50 6.61 8.94 6.07
C SER A 50 5.25 9.64 6.11
N ALA A 51 4.37 9.25 7.05
CA ALA A 51 3.07 9.85 7.27
C ALA A 51 3.04 10.91 8.39
N GLY A 52 4.19 11.21 9.02
CA GLY A 52 4.28 12.12 10.17
C GLY A 52 3.49 11.63 11.39
N LEU A 53 3.47 10.31 11.61
CA LEU A 53 2.74 9.64 12.67
C LEU A 53 3.67 8.76 13.52
N SER A 54 3.23 8.42 14.72
CA SER A 54 3.79 7.30 15.48
C SER A 54 3.21 5.96 15.01
N VAL A 55 3.94 4.87 15.26
CA VAL A 55 3.49 3.50 14.91
C VAL A 55 2.12 3.18 15.52
N ARG A 56 1.90 3.56 16.80
CA ARG A 56 0.61 3.38 17.47
C ARG A 56 -0.53 4.14 16.81
N GLN A 57 -0.26 5.33 16.24
CA GLN A 57 -1.28 6.08 15.49
C GLN A 57 -1.61 5.40 14.17
N VAL A 58 -0.61 4.83 13.48
CA VAL A 58 -0.84 4.01 12.29
C VAL A 58 -1.70 2.81 12.61
N GLU A 59 -1.34 2.02 13.62
CA GLU A 59 -2.14 0.86 14.06
C GLU A 59 -3.58 1.24 14.39
N ARG A 60 -3.77 2.34 15.13
CA ARG A 60 -5.11 2.83 15.49
C ARG A 60 -5.93 3.26 14.27
N LEU A 61 -5.30 3.91 13.29
CA LEU A 61 -5.98 4.29 12.05
C LEU A 61 -6.44 3.04 11.28
N PHE A 62 -5.57 2.05 11.15
CA PHE A 62 -5.88 0.80 10.49
C PHE A 62 -7.00 0.03 11.20
N LEU A 63 -6.94 -0.11 12.52
CA LEU A 63 -7.99 -0.77 13.30
C LEU A 63 -9.32 -0.01 13.23
N ARG A 64 -9.30 1.33 13.32
CA ARG A 64 -10.51 2.17 13.27
C ARG A 64 -11.22 2.11 11.92
N HIS A 65 -10.47 2.08 10.82
CA HIS A 65 -11.01 2.29 9.48
C HIS A 65 -11.08 1.04 8.61
N LEU A 66 -10.28 0.02 8.93
CA LEU A 66 -10.14 -1.21 8.15
C LEU A 66 -10.29 -2.47 9.01
N SER A 67 -10.43 -2.34 10.34
CA SER A 67 -10.57 -3.45 11.29
C SER A 67 -9.46 -4.51 11.19
N VAL A 68 -8.27 -4.11 10.74
CA VAL A 68 -7.10 -4.97 10.58
C VAL A 68 -5.85 -4.24 11.03
N THR A 69 -4.77 -4.97 11.32
CA THR A 69 -3.46 -4.37 11.60
C THR A 69 -2.75 -3.97 10.30
N PRO A 70 -1.86 -2.96 10.34
CA PRO A 70 -1.09 -2.53 9.16
C PRO A 70 -0.26 -3.66 8.56
N GLY A 71 0.38 -4.49 9.39
CA GLY A 71 1.18 -5.63 8.92
C GLY A 71 0.33 -6.69 8.19
N ARG A 72 -0.86 -7.01 8.71
CA ARG A 72 -1.77 -7.97 8.06
C ARG A 72 -2.31 -7.43 6.73
N TYR A 73 -2.65 -6.15 6.70
CA TYR A 73 -3.08 -5.49 5.47
C TYR A 73 -1.97 -5.47 4.41
N TYR A 74 -0.75 -5.13 4.81
CA TYR A 74 0.40 -5.09 3.90
C TYR A 74 0.72 -6.47 3.32
N MET A 75 0.68 -7.53 4.16
CA MET A 75 0.86 -8.89 3.68
C MET A 75 -0.20 -9.28 2.65
N ARG A 76 -1.47 -8.89 2.88
CA ARG A 76 -2.56 -9.16 1.93
C ARG A 76 -2.31 -8.50 0.58
N LEU A 77 -1.92 -7.22 0.56
CA LEU A 77 -1.58 -6.53 -0.69
C LEU A 77 -0.46 -7.25 -1.46
N ARG A 78 0.58 -7.72 -0.77
CA ARG A 78 1.68 -8.46 -1.40
C ARG A 78 1.21 -9.78 -2.00
N LEU A 79 0.34 -10.51 -1.30
CA LEU A 79 -0.24 -11.75 -1.81
C LEU A 79 -1.15 -11.50 -3.03
N GLU A 80 -1.95 -10.44 -3.01
CA GLU A 80 -2.79 -10.04 -4.14
C GLU A 80 -1.93 -9.72 -5.36
N ARG A 81 -0.86 -8.94 -5.18
CA ARG A 81 0.10 -8.63 -6.26
C ARG A 81 0.81 -9.86 -6.81
N ALA A 82 1.28 -10.75 -5.94
CA ALA A 82 1.92 -12.00 -6.37
C ALA A 82 0.96 -12.86 -7.21
N ARG A 83 -0.32 -12.94 -6.82
CA ARG A 83 -1.36 -13.64 -7.59
C ARG A 83 -1.61 -13.00 -8.94
N GLU A 84 -1.65 -11.67 -9.01
CA GLU A 84 -1.79 -10.95 -10.29
C GLU A 84 -0.62 -11.23 -11.23
N LEU A 85 0.61 -11.19 -10.71
CA LEU A 85 1.81 -11.50 -11.51
C LEU A 85 1.74 -12.92 -12.05
N LEU A 86 1.41 -13.91 -11.22
CA LEU A 86 1.25 -15.31 -11.65
C LEU A 86 0.18 -15.47 -12.73
N ARG A 87 -0.95 -14.76 -12.62
CA ARG A 87 -2.01 -14.77 -13.65
C ARG A 87 -1.56 -14.16 -14.96
N GLN A 88 -0.79 -13.07 -14.91
CA GLN A 88 -0.26 -12.40 -16.11
C GLN A 88 0.83 -13.22 -16.80
N THR A 89 1.68 -13.93 -16.04
CA THR A 89 2.74 -14.77 -16.60
C THR A 89 2.25 -16.10 -17.17
N ASN A 90 1.04 -16.54 -16.80
CA ASN A 90 0.42 -17.77 -17.29
C ASN A 90 -0.64 -17.49 -18.38
N MET A 91 -0.64 -16.29 -18.97
CA MET A 91 -1.35 -16.02 -20.22
C MET A 91 -0.52 -16.61 -21.38
N PRO A 92 -1.01 -17.65 -22.09
CA PRO A 92 -0.31 -18.29 -23.21
C PRO A 92 -0.20 -17.38 -24.45
#